data_AF-A0A1H6XS23-F1
#
_entry.id   AF-A0A1H6XS23-F1
#
_cell.length_a   1.000
_cell.length_b   1.000
_cell.length_c   1.000
_cell.angle_alpha   90.00
_cell.angle_beta   90.00
_cell.angle_gamma   90.00
#
_symmetry.space_group_name_H-M   'P 1'
#
loop_
_entity.id
_entity.type
_entity.pdbx_description
1 polymer ?
#
loop_
_entity_poly.entity_id
_entity_poly.type
_entity_poly.pdbx_seq_one_letter_code
_entity_poly.pdbx_strand_id
1 'polypeptide(L)'
;MRCIVLILFVLMSYVSWSQKSFFEYVPKNWKIVSTAKGDLNKDGIEDLVLIVKDNDASNRIKNESLGPGILDVNSRNLLILFKDKSGNYTLADSNSNGFIPSENLAEDPCLEDPFNGVSIVKNILILDFNYWYSCGSSSSSSITYKFRY
;
A
#
# COMPACT_ATOMS: atom_id res chain seq x y z
N MET A 1 -8.20 -68.73 -7.52
CA MET A 1 -7.22 -67.62 -7.58
C MET A 1 -7.99 -66.33 -7.82
N ARG A 2 -8.20 -65.51 -6.79
CA ARG A 2 -8.88 -64.21 -6.89
C ARG A 2 -7.83 -63.13 -6.64
N CYS A 3 -7.45 -62.40 -7.69
CA CYS A 3 -6.58 -61.24 -7.59
C CYS A 3 -7.40 -60.05 -7.10
N ILE A 4 -7.12 -59.58 -5.89
CA ILE A 4 -7.66 -58.35 -5.32
C ILE A 4 -6.70 -57.24 -5.74
N VAL A 5 -7.15 -56.35 -6.62
CA VAL A 5 -6.43 -55.12 -6.98
C VAL A 5 -6.70 -54.08 -5.90
N LEU A 6 -5.73 -53.87 -5.01
CA LEU A 6 -5.72 -52.81 -4.01
C LEU A 6 -5.42 -51.48 -4.72
N ILE A 7 -6.46 -50.68 -4.97
CA ILE A 7 -6.34 -49.29 -5.40
C ILE A 7 -5.90 -48.47 -4.17
N LEU A 8 -4.60 -48.13 -4.10
CA LEU A 8 -4.08 -47.15 -3.16
C LEU A 8 -4.60 -45.77 -3.55
N PHE A 9 -5.69 -45.34 -2.91
CA PHE A 9 -6.06 -43.92 -2.86
C PHE A 9 -5.01 -43.19 -2.02
N VAL A 10 -4.05 -42.55 -2.68
CA VAL A 10 -3.17 -41.57 -2.05
C VAL A 10 -4.05 -40.40 -1.62
N LEU A 11 -4.43 -40.38 -0.35
CA LEU A 11 -4.99 -39.20 0.32
C LEU A 11 -3.90 -38.15 0.31
N MET A 12 -3.90 -37.31 -0.72
CA MET A 12 -3.12 -36.09 -0.78
C MET A 12 -3.67 -35.18 0.30
N SER A 13 -3.08 -35.27 1.49
CA SER A 13 -3.37 -34.39 2.61
C SER A 13 -3.00 -32.98 2.18
N TYR A 14 -4.02 -32.19 1.83
CA TYR A 14 -3.86 -30.75 1.74
C TYR A 14 -3.56 -30.26 3.16
N VAL A 15 -2.28 -30.18 3.49
CA VAL A 15 -1.85 -29.43 4.66
C VAL A 15 -2.21 -27.99 4.34
N SER A 16 -3.35 -27.53 4.84
CA SER A 16 -3.70 -26.11 4.82
C SER A 16 -2.78 -25.42 5.82
N TRP A 17 -1.55 -25.14 5.39
CA TRP A 17 -0.72 -24.15 6.04
C TRP A 17 -1.53 -22.86 6.03
N SER A 18 -1.85 -22.32 7.21
CA SER A 18 -2.56 -21.05 7.34
C SER A 18 -1.81 -19.98 6.58
N GLN A 19 -2.29 -19.63 5.39
CA GLN A 19 -1.65 -18.63 4.54
C GLN A 19 -1.66 -17.30 5.30
N LYS A 20 -0.47 -16.75 5.57
CA LYS A 20 -0.34 -15.51 6.32
C LYS A 20 -0.89 -14.36 5.48
N SER A 21 -2.01 -13.82 5.93
CA SER A 21 -2.73 -12.77 5.24
C SER A 21 -2.02 -11.43 5.42
N PHE A 22 -1.86 -10.67 4.34
CA PHE A 22 -1.23 -9.34 4.41
C PHE A 22 -1.98 -8.36 5.32
N PHE A 23 -3.26 -8.61 5.60
CA PHE A 23 -4.08 -7.75 6.45
C PHE A 23 -3.54 -7.60 7.88
N GLU A 24 -2.71 -8.53 8.36
CA GLU A 24 -2.08 -8.41 9.68
C GLU A 24 -1.07 -7.25 9.76
N TYR A 25 -0.52 -6.82 8.62
CA TYR A 25 0.44 -5.72 8.54
C TYR A 25 -0.25 -4.35 8.45
N VAL A 26 -1.56 -4.31 8.18
CA VAL A 26 -2.33 -3.07 8.17
C VAL A 26 -2.66 -2.71 9.62
N PRO A 27 -2.25 -1.52 10.13
CA PRO A 27 -2.57 -1.14 11.50
C PRO A 27 -4.08 -1.10 11.75
N LYS A 28 -4.47 -1.37 13.00
CA LYS A 28 -5.88 -1.35 13.39
C LYS A 28 -6.49 0.02 13.09
N ASN A 29 -7.71 0.02 12.57
CA ASN A 29 -8.47 1.21 12.15
C ASN A 29 -7.88 1.98 10.95
N TRP A 30 -6.81 1.52 10.32
CA TRP A 30 -6.29 2.13 9.10
C TRP A 30 -7.00 1.57 7.86
N LYS A 31 -6.99 2.35 6.79
CA LYS A 31 -7.58 2.00 5.49
C LYS A 31 -6.49 1.82 4.45
N ILE A 32 -6.63 0.84 3.57
CA ILE A 32 -5.82 0.75 2.35
C ILE A 32 -6.37 1.77 1.36
N VAL A 33 -5.54 2.71 0.92
CA VAL A 33 -5.92 3.79 -0.02
C VAL A 33 -5.27 3.63 -1.39
N SER A 34 -4.21 2.84 -1.51
CA SER A 34 -3.64 2.46 -2.81
C SER A 34 -2.89 1.14 -2.72
N THR A 35 -2.77 0.45 -3.86
CA THR A 35 -2.10 -0.86 -3.96
C THR A 35 -1.35 -0.98 -5.27
N ALA A 36 -0.18 -1.60 -5.24
CA ALA A 36 0.51 -2.06 -6.43
C ALA A 36 0.97 -3.50 -6.25
N LYS A 37 1.03 -4.23 -7.37
CA LYS A 37 1.53 -5.60 -7.40
C LYS A 37 2.55 -5.76 -8.51
N GLY A 38 3.56 -6.57 -8.26
CA GLY A 38 4.64 -6.86 -9.19
C GLY A 38 5.81 -7.49 -8.48
N ASP A 39 6.61 -8.24 -9.21
CA ASP A 39 7.84 -8.86 -8.69
C ASP A 39 8.90 -7.77 -8.42
N LEU A 40 9.18 -7.45 -7.16
CA LEU A 40 10.16 -6.40 -6.81
C LEU A 40 11.57 -6.97 -6.67
N ASN A 41 11.69 -8.16 -6.09
CA ASN A 41 12.96 -8.80 -5.73
C ASN A 41 13.50 -9.75 -6.82
N LYS A 42 12.79 -9.88 -7.94
CA LYS A 42 13.13 -10.70 -9.12
C LYS A 42 13.16 -12.20 -8.85
N ASP A 43 12.33 -12.69 -7.93
CA ASP A 43 12.20 -14.11 -7.65
C ASP A 43 11.13 -14.81 -8.51
N GLY A 44 10.43 -14.06 -9.37
CA GLY A 44 9.37 -14.54 -10.24
C GLY A 44 8.00 -14.62 -9.56
N ILE A 45 7.86 -14.12 -8.32
CA ILE A 45 6.62 -14.10 -7.55
C ILE A 45 6.14 -12.64 -7.43
N GLU A 46 4.84 -12.44 -7.56
CA GLU A 46 4.25 -11.11 -7.45
C GLU A 46 4.19 -10.65 -5.99
N ASP A 47 4.93 -9.60 -5.68
CA ASP A 47 4.92 -8.91 -4.38
C ASP A 47 3.77 -7.90 -4.28
N LEU A 48 3.53 -7.39 -3.07
CA LEU A 48 2.44 -6.46 -2.79
C LEU A 48 2.97 -5.19 -2.11
N VAL A 49 2.56 -4.04 -2.62
CA VAL A 49 2.81 -2.73 -2.00
C VAL A 49 1.47 -2.10 -1.64
N LEU A 50 1.38 -1.57 -0.43
CA LEU A 50 0.19 -0.91 0.10
C LEU A 50 0.54 0.52 0.51
N ILE A 51 -0.36 1.45 0.19
CA ILE A 51 -0.44 2.72 0.90
C ILE A 51 -1.62 2.62 1.85
N VAL A 52 -1.34 2.75 3.14
CA VAL A 52 -2.34 2.74 4.19
C VAL A 52 -2.46 4.12 4.80
N LYS A 53 -3.68 4.56 5.12
CA LYS A 53 -4.01 5.85 5.72
C LYS A 53 -4.68 5.61 7.06
N ASP A 54 -4.27 6.36 8.09
CA ASP A 54 -5.03 6.42 9.33
C ASP A 54 -6.47 6.90 9.08
N ASN A 55 -7.41 6.53 9.94
CA ASN A 55 -8.81 6.93 9.80
C ASN A 55 -9.35 7.43 11.15
N ASP A 56 -8.51 8.13 11.89
CA ASP A 56 -8.93 8.86 13.07
C ASP A 56 -9.78 10.08 12.65
N ALA A 57 -10.98 10.17 13.22
CA ALA A 57 -11.87 11.30 13.00
C ALA A 57 -11.34 12.59 13.65
N SER A 58 -10.49 12.48 14.67
CA SER A 58 -9.85 13.64 15.31
C SER A 58 -8.88 14.38 14.38
N ASN A 59 -8.33 13.68 13.38
CA ASN A 59 -7.46 14.21 12.33
C ASN A 59 -8.23 14.75 11.12
N ARG A 60 -9.54 14.96 11.24
CA ARG A 60 -10.35 15.70 10.26
C ARG A 60 -10.73 17.05 10.85
N ILE A 61 -10.01 18.07 10.44
CA ILE A 61 -10.04 19.39 11.07
C ILE A 61 -10.91 20.32 10.23
N LYS A 62 -11.81 21.07 10.87
CA LYS A 62 -12.57 22.12 10.20
C LYS A 62 -11.64 23.25 9.77
N ASN A 63 -11.75 23.68 8.52
CA ASN A 63 -10.98 24.80 7.98
C ASN A 63 -11.93 25.96 7.64
N GLU A 64 -11.61 27.14 8.17
CA GLU A 64 -12.35 28.38 7.95
C GLU A 64 -11.59 29.34 7.00
N SER A 65 -10.44 28.90 6.47
CA SER A 65 -9.61 29.65 5.52
C SER A 65 -9.94 29.24 4.07
N LEU A 66 -9.10 29.66 3.14
CA LEU A 66 -9.11 29.12 1.77
C LEU A 66 -8.80 27.62 1.76
N GLY A 67 -9.20 26.93 0.68
CA GLY A 67 -9.09 25.47 0.55
C GLY A 67 -10.39 24.74 0.89
N PRO A 68 -10.34 23.42 1.13
CA PRO A 68 -11.53 22.64 1.48
C PRO A 68 -11.97 22.95 2.92
N GLY A 69 -13.28 22.89 3.18
CA GLY A 69 -13.85 23.20 4.51
C GLY A 69 -13.53 22.17 5.60
N ILE A 70 -13.00 21.01 5.22
CA ILE A 70 -12.48 19.98 6.12
C ILE A 70 -11.13 19.53 5.55
N LEU A 71 -10.10 19.49 6.39
CA LEU A 71 -8.77 18.98 6.07
C LEU A 71 -8.61 17.60 6.68
N ASP A 72 -8.26 16.61 5.87
CA ASP A 72 -7.91 15.27 6.36
C ASP A 72 -6.39 15.15 6.50
N VAL A 73 -5.90 15.36 7.73
CA VAL A 73 -4.48 15.32 8.07
C VAL A 73 -4.04 13.94 8.59
N ASN A 74 -4.84 12.89 8.34
CA ASN A 74 -4.45 11.53 8.71
C ASN A 74 -3.17 11.11 7.99
N SER A 75 -2.23 10.56 8.76
CA SER A 75 -0.94 10.07 8.23
C SER A 75 -1.12 8.90 7.26
N ARG A 76 -0.13 8.74 6.38
CA ARG A 76 -0.05 7.63 5.43
C ARG A 76 1.28 6.90 5.57
N ASN A 77 1.24 5.59 5.45
CA ASN A 77 2.42 4.73 5.45
C ASN A 77 2.48 3.89 4.18
N LEU A 78 3.70 3.67 3.71
CA LEU A 78 4.04 2.69 2.69
C LEU A 78 4.37 1.37 3.36
N LEU A 79 3.79 0.27 2.89
CA LEU A 79 4.13 -1.10 3.30
C LEU A 79 4.55 -1.88 2.06
N ILE A 80 5.71 -2.54 2.13
CA ILE A 80 6.25 -3.37 1.05
C ILE A 80 6.33 -4.81 1.56
N LEU A 81 5.61 -5.70 0.89
CA LEU A 81 5.38 -7.08 1.33
C LEU A 81 5.88 -8.04 0.26
N PHE A 82 6.90 -8.84 0.59
CA PHE A 82 7.35 -9.90 -0.30
C PHE A 82 6.52 -11.16 -0.12
N LYS A 83 6.24 -11.83 -1.23
CA LYS A 83 5.44 -13.05 -1.24
C LYS A 83 6.32 -14.26 -1.50
N ASP A 84 6.19 -15.29 -0.67
CA ASP A 84 6.91 -16.54 -0.86
C ASP A 84 6.17 -17.54 -1.78
N LYS A 85 6.85 -18.64 -2.13
CA LYS A 85 6.29 -19.74 -2.95
C LYS A 85 5.10 -20.45 -2.29
N SER A 86 4.97 -20.35 -0.98
CA SER A 86 3.85 -20.88 -0.21
C SER A 86 2.67 -19.92 -0.18
N GLY A 87 2.82 -18.72 -0.75
CA GLY A 87 1.81 -17.68 -0.82
C GLY A 87 1.74 -16.76 0.40
N ASN A 88 2.64 -16.89 1.36
CA ASN A 88 2.67 -16.04 2.55
C ASN A 88 3.34 -14.71 2.25
N TYR A 89 2.82 -13.63 2.86
CA TYR A 89 3.46 -12.33 2.82
C TYR A 89 4.38 -12.10 4.03
N THR A 90 5.51 -11.46 3.79
CA THR A 90 6.41 -10.94 4.83
C THR A 90 6.66 -9.46 4.59
N LEU A 91 6.57 -8.64 5.63
CA LEU A 91 6.96 -7.22 5.57
C LEU A 91 8.45 -7.09 5.30
N ALA A 92 8.80 -6.61 4.11
CA ALA A 92 10.16 -6.36 3.69
C ALA A 92 10.61 -4.95 4.12
N ASP A 93 9.72 -3.96 3.99
CA ASP A 93 10.02 -2.58 4.35
C ASP A 93 8.74 -1.79 4.65
N SER A 94 8.89 -0.68 5.39
CA SER A 94 7.81 0.28 5.60
C SER A 94 8.34 1.67 5.91
N ASN A 95 7.49 2.69 5.75
CA ASN A 95 7.80 4.05 6.15
C ASN A 95 6.74 4.60 7.10
N SER A 96 7.15 4.91 8.34
CA SER A 96 6.33 5.55 9.37
C SER A 96 6.73 7.00 9.66
N ASN A 97 7.61 7.59 8.85
CA ASN A 97 8.25 8.87 9.12
C ASN A 97 7.68 10.02 8.24
N GLY A 98 6.49 9.82 7.65
CA GLY A 98 5.80 10.86 6.87
C GLY A 98 6.30 11.03 5.44
N PHE A 99 6.98 10.04 4.86
CA PHE A 99 7.41 10.11 3.45
C PHE A 99 6.23 10.17 2.48
N ILE A 100 5.12 9.51 2.80
CA ILE A 100 3.86 9.70 2.08
C ILE A 100 3.09 10.80 2.82
N PRO A 101 2.92 11.99 2.23
CA PRO A 101 2.20 13.08 2.88
C PRO A 101 0.73 12.70 3.10
N SER A 102 0.10 13.31 4.10
CA SER A 102 -1.35 13.27 4.30
C SER A 102 -2.08 13.89 3.11
N GLU A 103 -3.41 13.70 3.08
CA GLU A 103 -4.26 14.26 2.02
C GLU A 103 -4.27 15.77 2.03
N ASN A 104 -4.24 16.37 3.22
CA ASN A 104 -4.12 17.80 3.41
C ASN A 104 -3.07 18.12 4.48
N LEU A 105 -2.62 19.38 4.51
CA LEU A 105 -1.76 19.95 5.55
C LEU A 105 -2.51 21.08 6.25
N ALA A 106 -2.46 21.12 7.59
CA ALA A 106 -3.17 22.16 8.36
C ALA A 106 -2.52 23.54 8.19
N GLU A 107 -1.20 23.56 8.06
CA GLU A 107 -0.37 24.73 7.82
C GLU A 107 -0.43 25.23 6.38
N ASP A 108 -0.88 24.38 5.45
CA ASP A 108 -1.03 24.71 4.03
C ASP A 108 -2.34 24.13 3.43
N PRO A 109 -3.51 24.70 3.80
CA PRO A 109 -4.83 24.16 3.43
C PRO A 109 -5.14 24.18 1.93
N CYS A 110 -4.35 24.94 1.16
CA CYS A 110 -4.54 25.11 -0.27
C CYS A 110 -3.79 24.06 -1.10
N LEU A 111 -2.88 23.30 -0.48
CA LEU A 111 -2.20 22.18 -1.11
C LEU A 111 -3.19 21.03 -1.26
N GLU A 112 -3.46 20.66 -2.51
CA GLU A 112 -4.24 19.46 -2.84
C GLU A 112 -3.43 18.20 -2.53
N ASP A 113 -4.12 17.06 -2.41
CA ASP A 113 -3.50 15.77 -2.10
C ASP A 113 -2.29 15.48 -2.99
N PRO A 114 -1.06 15.52 -2.44
CA PRO A 114 0.12 15.37 -3.27
C PRO A 114 0.31 13.95 -3.76
N PHE A 115 -0.28 12.93 -3.12
CA PHE A 115 -0.06 11.54 -3.49
C PHE A 115 -0.90 11.18 -4.73
N ASN A 116 -0.24 10.88 -5.84
CA ASN A 116 -0.90 10.58 -7.10
C ASN A 116 -0.99 9.07 -7.39
N GLY A 117 -0.06 8.27 -6.86
CA GLY A 117 -0.18 6.82 -6.98
C GLY A 117 1.09 6.03 -6.67
N VAL A 118 0.91 4.71 -6.63
CA VAL A 118 1.97 3.73 -6.51
C VAL A 118 1.84 2.70 -7.63
N SER A 119 2.96 2.30 -8.23
CA SER A 119 2.98 1.26 -9.26
C SER A 119 4.27 0.46 -9.23
N ILE A 120 4.26 -0.72 -9.85
CA ILE A 120 5.45 -1.54 -10.06
C ILE A 120 5.59 -1.78 -11.56
N VAL A 121 6.68 -1.30 -12.16
CA VAL A 121 6.94 -1.44 -13.59
C VAL A 121 8.34 -1.97 -13.80
N LYS A 122 8.45 -3.15 -14.43
CA LYS A 122 9.75 -3.82 -14.69
C LYS A 122 10.61 -3.94 -13.41
N ASN A 123 10.01 -4.46 -12.34
CA ASN A 123 10.65 -4.67 -11.03
C ASN A 123 11.13 -3.36 -10.35
N ILE A 124 10.58 -2.21 -10.73
CA ILE A 124 10.87 -0.92 -10.09
C ILE A 124 9.58 -0.45 -9.42
N LEU A 125 9.67 -0.19 -8.11
CA LEU A 125 8.60 0.50 -7.37
C LEU A 125 8.64 1.98 -7.73
N ILE A 126 7.52 2.52 -8.16
CA ILE A 126 7.34 3.91 -8.55
C ILE A 126 6.29 4.55 -7.64
N LEU A 127 6.64 5.69 -7.05
CA LEU A 127 5.73 6.55 -6.31
C LEU A 127 5.65 7.90 -7.00
N ASP A 128 4.44 8.29 -7.39
CA ASP A 128 4.18 9.54 -8.09
C ASP A 128 3.47 10.53 -7.17
N PHE A 129 3.95 11.76 -7.18
CA PHE A 129 3.41 12.88 -6.43
C PHE A 129 3.14 14.07 -7.35
N ASN A 130 2.06 14.81 -7.09
CA ASN A 130 1.68 16.01 -7.80
C ASN A 130 1.29 17.11 -6.81
N TYR A 131 2.13 18.14 -6.69
CA TYR A 131 1.92 19.28 -5.81
C TYR A 131 1.24 20.39 -6.61
N TRP A 132 -0.03 20.64 -6.28
CA TRP A 132 -0.88 21.67 -6.89
C TRP A 132 -1.61 22.46 -5.80
N TYR A 133 -1.80 23.75 -6.05
CA TYR A 133 -2.48 24.66 -5.12
C TYR A 133 -3.80 25.15 -5.71
N SER A 134 -4.92 24.88 -5.03
CA SER A 134 -6.26 25.25 -5.54
C SER A 134 -6.66 26.71 -5.30
N CYS A 135 -5.91 27.44 -4.48
CA CYS A 135 -6.22 28.82 -4.09
C CYS A 135 -5.66 29.89 -5.04
N GLY A 136 -5.67 29.61 -6.35
CA GLY A 136 -5.30 30.59 -7.39
C GLY A 136 -3.81 30.69 -7.73
N SER A 137 -2.97 29.79 -7.21
CA SER A 137 -1.61 29.65 -7.73
C SER A 137 -1.62 28.93 -9.08
N SER A 138 -0.72 29.33 -9.99
CA SER A 138 -0.48 28.62 -11.25
C SER A 138 0.71 27.65 -11.17
N SER A 139 1.38 27.56 -10.01
CA SER A 139 2.53 26.67 -9.83
C SER A 139 2.08 25.24 -9.56
N SER A 140 2.56 24.32 -10.39
CA SER A 140 2.44 22.89 -10.16
C SER A 140 3.80 22.21 -10.30
N SER A 141 4.01 21.14 -9.55
CA SER A 141 5.20 20.32 -9.70
C SER A 141 4.86 18.86 -9.50
N SER A 142 5.53 17.98 -10.25
CA SER A 142 5.37 16.54 -10.07
C SER A 142 6.71 15.92 -9.73
N ILE A 143 6.69 14.99 -8.78
CA ILE A 143 7.88 14.29 -8.30
C ILE A 143 7.61 12.80 -8.42
N THR A 144 8.55 12.08 -9.05
CA THR A 144 8.50 10.62 -9.15
C THR A 144 9.71 10.03 -8.44
N TYR A 145 9.46 9.16 -7.46
CA TYR A 145 10.50 8.36 -6.82
C TYR A 145 10.51 6.95 -7.39
N LYS A 146 11.71 6.39 -7.53
CA LYS A 146 11.93 5.04 -8.07
C LYS A 146 12.84 4.25 -7.14
N PHE A 147 12.36 3.09 -6.69
CA PHE A 147 13.09 2.19 -5.80
C PHE A 147 13.30 0.84 -6.47
N ARG A 148 14.40 0.17 -6.11
CA ARG A 148 14.74 -1.17 -6.57
C ARG A 148 15.16 -2.00 -5.36
N TYR A 149 14.87 -3.29 -5.44
CA TYR A 149 15.31 -4.33 -4.51
C TYR A 149 16.30 -5.28 -5.19
#